data_AF-A0A1M4SRU3-F1
#
_entry.id   AF-A0A1M4SRU3-F1
#
_cell.length_a   1.000
_cell.length_b   1.000
_cell.length_c   1.000
_cell.angle_alpha   90.00
_cell.angle_beta   90.00
_cell.angle_gamma   90.00
#
_symmetry.space_group_name_H-M   'P 1'
#
loop_
_entity.id
_entity.type
_entity.pdbx_description
1 polymer ?
#
loop_
_entity_poly.entity_id
_entity_poly.type
_entity_poly.pdbx_seq_one_letter_code
_entity_poly.pdbx_strand_id
1 'polypeptide(L)'
;MQQIGTVWASLDRRKQIIVAGAAILVFLSVLAMSRLVTSPSMTLLYAGLESGAAGDIVRALDQRGVAYEIRGGSIYVPASKRDELRMTLASEGLPANGNRGYELLDSLSGFGTTSQMFDAAYWRAKEGELARTIVSSPHVSQARVHIANGSSNPFQRSVAPTASVYLVPAGARVTAEQAKAIRFLVASAVTGLAPEDVAVIDSNGAVIGPQEATVAADTADDKAKQLRERVLRLVEARVGPGNAVVEVSVDTVTETESIRERRFDPKGRVAISTDVEERTDSSRNQSSDVTVASNLPDGDAAGGDESNSTATQTRERVNYEVSETELEVHRAPGAIKRLTVAVMVNGTRTVDASGASVFQPMPDAELEALRELVASAVGFDAERGDVITLKSMELPQVEPQGTLATASIWQNIHLDTMSLIQMAVLAIVSLVLGLFVIRPILTNAPVAALPPAADRSTAPDAQYLVGEIADAQGQEFAPLAPAADQGAVPAIAQATSEDAVARLRSMIGDKQEETVEILRSWLEESEEKV
;
A
#
# COMPACT_ATOMS: atom_id res chain seq x y z
N MET A 1 -4.54 -47.95 58.28
CA MET A 1 -5.88 -48.59 58.27
C MET A 1 -6.60 -48.47 59.63
N GLN A 2 -6.16 -49.12 60.71
CA GLN A 2 -6.94 -49.19 61.97
C GLN A 2 -7.30 -47.82 62.60
N GLN A 3 -6.41 -46.82 62.56
CA GLN A 3 -6.69 -45.47 63.09
C GLN A 3 -7.79 -44.69 62.33
N ILE A 4 -8.08 -45.05 61.08
CA ILE A 4 -9.13 -44.37 60.29
C ILE A 4 -10.52 -44.85 60.74
N GLY A 5 -10.65 -46.15 61.03
CA GLY A 5 -11.91 -46.74 61.51
C GLY A 5 -12.32 -46.28 62.90
N THR A 6 -11.36 -46.11 63.83
CA THR A 6 -11.64 -45.61 65.19
C THR A 6 -12.02 -44.13 65.21
N VAL A 7 -11.43 -43.32 64.33
CA VAL A 7 -11.88 -41.93 64.13
C VAL A 7 -13.28 -41.93 63.50
N TRP A 8 -13.52 -42.70 62.42
CA TRP A 8 -14.84 -42.74 61.77
C TRP A 8 -15.98 -43.11 62.73
N ALA A 9 -15.74 -44.08 63.61
CA ALA A 9 -16.72 -44.54 64.61
C ALA A 9 -17.03 -43.53 65.72
N SER A 10 -16.18 -42.53 65.95
CA SER A 10 -16.40 -41.49 66.98
C SER A 10 -17.04 -40.20 66.46
N LEU A 11 -17.27 -40.08 65.14
CA LEU A 11 -18.02 -38.96 64.57
C LEU A 11 -19.53 -39.20 64.61
N ASP A 12 -20.28 -38.18 65.05
CA ASP A 12 -21.74 -38.08 64.96
C ASP A 12 -22.25 -38.37 63.53
N ARG A 13 -23.38 -39.07 63.39
CA ARG A 13 -23.91 -39.54 62.09
C ARG A 13 -24.11 -38.41 61.08
N ARG A 14 -24.45 -37.20 61.53
CA ARG A 14 -24.54 -36.02 60.65
C ARG A 14 -23.19 -35.68 60.03
N LYS A 15 -22.11 -35.76 60.81
CA LYS A 15 -20.74 -35.52 60.32
C LYS A 15 -20.24 -36.63 59.39
N GLN A 16 -20.59 -37.89 59.66
CA GLN A 16 -20.28 -39.01 58.75
C GLN A 16 -20.91 -38.82 57.35
N ILE A 17 -22.19 -38.41 57.28
CA ILE A 17 -22.87 -38.13 56.01
C ILE A 17 -22.21 -36.95 55.27
N ILE A 18 -21.83 -35.88 55.99
CA ILE A 18 -21.13 -34.72 55.41
C ILE A 18 -19.76 -35.11 54.85
N VAL A 19 -18.96 -35.89 55.59
CA VAL A 19 -17.64 -36.36 55.13
C VAL A 19 -17.75 -37.28 53.92
N ALA A 20 -18.73 -38.20 53.91
CA ALA A 20 -19.01 -39.05 52.75
C ALA A 20 -19.46 -38.24 51.52
N GLY A 21 -20.34 -37.25 51.71
CA GLY A 21 -20.77 -36.34 50.65
C GLY A 21 -19.63 -35.52 50.06
N ALA A 22 -18.74 -34.98 50.92
CA ALA A 22 -17.54 -34.26 50.49
C ALA A 22 -16.58 -35.17 49.70
N ALA A 23 -16.36 -36.42 50.15
CA ALA A 23 -15.52 -37.38 49.44
C ALA A 23 -16.07 -37.73 48.05
N ILE A 24 -17.39 -37.93 47.92
CA ILE A 24 -18.07 -38.18 46.64
C ILE A 24 -17.97 -36.96 45.72
N LEU A 25 -18.15 -35.74 46.26
CA LEU A 25 -18.06 -34.50 45.49
C LEU A 25 -16.62 -34.28 44.97
N VAL A 26 -15.60 -34.53 45.80
CA VAL A 26 -14.19 -34.51 45.36
C VAL A 26 -13.93 -35.56 44.27
N PHE A 27 -14.44 -36.80 44.43
CA PHE A 27 -14.28 -37.85 43.43
C PHE A 27 -14.94 -37.49 42.08
N LEU A 28 -16.16 -36.95 42.11
CA LEU A 28 -16.86 -36.48 40.90
C LEU A 28 -16.15 -35.30 40.25
N SER A 29 -15.63 -34.34 41.04
CA SER A 29 -14.82 -33.22 40.52
C SER A 29 -13.53 -33.70 39.85
N VAL A 30 -12.83 -34.67 40.43
CA VAL A 30 -11.63 -35.29 39.83
C VAL A 30 -11.98 -36.05 38.54
N LEU A 31 -13.10 -36.78 38.51
CA LEU A 31 -13.55 -37.49 37.31
C LEU A 31 -14.00 -36.54 36.18
N ALA A 32 -14.69 -35.44 36.52
CA ALA A 32 -15.06 -34.39 35.58
C ALA A 32 -13.83 -33.67 35.02
N MET A 33 -12.88 -33.32 35.89
CA MET A 33 -11.59 -32.72 35.48
C MET A 33 -10.81 -33.68 34.58
N SER A 34 -10.75 -34.97 34.91
CA SER A 34 -10.10 -35.98 34.06
C SER A 34 -10.73 -36.06 32.67
N ARG A 35 -12.06 -36.04 32.56
CA ARG A 35 -12.77 -35.99 31.26
C ARG A 35 -12.44 -34.71 30.48
N LEU A 36 -12.42 -33.55 31.13
CA LEU A 36 -12.09 -32.25 30.51
C LEU A 36 -10.62 -32.11 30.09
N VAL A 37 -9.69 -32.72 30.83
CA VAL A 37 -8.25 -32.72 30.50
C VAL A 37 -7.91 -33.72 29.38
N THR A 38 -8.73 -34.76 29.18
CA THR A 38 -8.46 -35.82 28.18
C THR A 38 -9.05 -35.51 26.79
N SER A 39 -9.93 -34.51 26.65
CA SER A 39 -10.39 -34.07 25.32
C SER A 39 -9.25 -33.36 24.57
N PRO A 40 -8.84 -33.84 23.37
CA PRO A 40 -7.75 -33.21 22.63
C PRO A 40 -8.15 -31.79 22.19
N SER A 41 -7.30 -30.81 22.51
CA SER A 41 -7.48 -29.43 22.04
C SER A 41 -7.28 -29.36 20.53
N MET A 42 -8.37 -29.15 19.79
CA MET A 42 -8.33 -28.96 18.35
C MET A 42 -7.84 -27.56 18.02
N THR A 43 -6.76 -27.46 17.24
CA THR A 43 -6.15 -26.21 16.79
C THR A 43 -6.17 -26.13 15.27
N LEU A 44 -6.14 -24.90 14.74
CA LEU A 44 -6.19 -24.65 13.31
C LEU A 44 -4.90 -25.11 12.61
N LEU A 45 -5.03 -26.01 11.63
CA LEU A 45 -3.94 -26.44 10.77
C LEU A 45 -3.81 -25.51 9.55
N TYR A 46 -4.90 -25.32 8.82
CA TYR A 46 -5.02 -24.44 7.66
C TYR A 46 -6.43 -23.84 7.58
N ALA A 47 -6.53 -22.60 7.11
CA ALA A 47 -7.78 -21.88 6.84
C ALA A 47 -7.78 -21.33 5.41
N GLY A 48 -8.96 -21.02 4.86
CA GLY A 48 -9.10 -20.39 3.54
C GLY A 48 -8.67 -21.29 2.38
N LEU A 49 -8.72 -22.62 2.55
CA LEU A 49 -8.36 -23.57 1.50
C LEU A 49 -9.47 -23.67 0.45
N GLU A 50 -9.07 -23.66 -0.83
CA GLU A 50 -9.94 -24.06 -1.94
C GLU A 50 -10.32 -25.54 -1.81
N SER A 51 -11.54 -25.91 -2.22
CA SER A 51 -12.12 -27.24 -1.97
C SER A 51 -11.27 -28.41 -2.48
N GLY A 52 -10.50 -28.20 -3.55
CA GLY A 52 -9.54 -29.20 -4.06
C GLY A 52 -8.37 -29.44 -3.11
N ALA A 53 -7.64 -28.38 -2.74
CA ALA A 53 -6.49 -28.47 -1.82
C ALA A 53 -6.87 -28.96 -0.42
N ALA A 54 -8.08 -28.62 0.05
CA ALA A 54 -8.63 -29.19 1.28
C ALA A 54 -8.82 -30.72 1.17
N GLY A 55 -9.29 -31.22 0.03
CA GLY A 55 -9.48 -32.65 -0.22
C GLY A 55 -8.18 -33.47 -0.29
N ASP A 56 -7.07 -32.87 -0.76
CA ASP A 56 -5.75 -33.51 -0.71
C ASP A 56 -5.21 -33.59 0.73
N ILE A 57 -5.35 -32.52 1.52
CA ILE A 57 -4.94 -32.52 2.94
C ILE A 57 -5.77 -33.53 3.75
N VAL A 58 -7.09 -33.61 3.54
CA VAL A 58 -7.95 -34.59 4.20
C VAL A 58 -7.48 -36.03 3.90
N ARG A 59 -7.23 -36.37 2.63
CA ARG A 59 -6.67 -37.68 2.26
C ARG A 59 -5.33 -37.97 2.94
N ALA A 60 -4.45 -36.98 3.03
CA ALA A 60 -3.14 -37.10 3.68
C ALA A 60 -3.22 -37.21 5.22
N LEU A 61 -4.31 -36.75 5.84
CA LEU A 61 -4.62 -36.93 7.27
C LEU A 61 -5.29 -38.28 7.55
N ASP A 62 -6.23 -38.71 6.70
CA ASP A 62 -6.87 -40.02 6.73
C ASP A 62 -5.84 -41.16 6.65
N GLN A 63 -4.93 -41.10 5.68
CA GLN A 63 -3.84 -42.09 5.52
C GLN A 63 -2.96 -42.23 6.76
N ARG A 64 -2.86 -41.18 7.58
CA ARG A 64 -2.07 -41.13 8.83
C ARG A 64 -2.88 -41.47 10.07
N GLY A 65 -4.19 -41.73 9.94
CA GLY A 65 -5.08 -41.99 11.08
C GLY A 65 -5.17 -40.81 12.06
N VAL A 66 -5.01 -39.57 11.56
CA VAL A 66 -5.10 -38.37 12.39
C VAL A 66 -6.56 -37.95 12.50
N ALA A 67 -7.08 -37.80 13.73
CA ALA A 67 -8.38 -37.18 13.93
C ALA A 67 -8.34 -35.71 13.48
N TYR A 68 -9.25 -35.30 12.61
CA TYR A 68 -9.40 -33.93 12.14
C TYR A 68 -10.86 -33.48 12.22
N GLU A 69 -11.08 -32.17 12.21
CA GLU A 69 -12.41 -31.56 12.17
C GLU A 69 -12.43 -30.47 11.09
N ILE A 70 -13.48 -30.42 10.27
CA ILE A 70 -13.63 -29.45 9.18
C ILE A 70 -14.71 -28.44 9.55
N ARG A 71 -14.37 -27.15 9.57
CA ARG A 71 -15.32 -26.05 9.80
C ARG A 71 -15.12 -24.97 8.72
N GLY A 72 -16.08 -24.79 7.83
CA GLY A 72 -16.10 -23.69 6.86
C GLY A 72 -14.82 -23.52 6.02
N GLY A 73 -14.29 -24.61 5.44
CA GLY A 73 -13.05 -24.57 4.65
C GLY A 73 -11.75 -24.49 5.48
N SER A 74 -11.85 -24.58 6.81
CA SER A 74 -10.71 -24.67 7.73
C SER A 74 -10.61 -26.07 8.33
N ILE A 75 -9.37 -26.58 8.42
CA ILE A 75 -9.06 -27.92 8.93
C ILE A 75 -8.40 -27.77 10.31
N TYR A 76 -8.94 -28.47 11.31
CA TYR A 76 -8.45 -28.50 12.68
C TYR A 76 -7.89 -29.88 13.03
N VAL A 77 -6.81 -29.92 13.82
CA VAL A 77 -6.16 -31.16 14.29
C VAL A 77 -5.75 -31.01 15.76
N PRO A 78 -5.45 -32.12 16.49
CA PRO A 78 -4.94 -32.06 17.86
C PRO A 78 -3.67 -31.19 17.96
N ALA A 79 -3.64 -30.29 18.95
CA ALA A 79 -2.57 -29.31 19.12
C ALA A 79 -1.17 -29.93 19.23
N SER A 80 -1.06 -31.12 19.83
CA SER A 80 0.20 -31.88 19.95
C SER A 80 0.81 -32.32 18.61
N LYS A 81 0.01 -32.40 17.53
CA LYS A 81 0.46 -32.84 16.20
C LYS A 81 0.51 -31.73 15.16
N ARG A 82 0.05 -30.50 15.48
CA ARG A 82 -0.08 -29.41 14.49
C ARG A 82 1.21 -29.14 13.71
N ASP A 83 2.33 -28.97 14.41
CA ASP A 83 3.58 -28.53 13.79
C ASP A 83 4.30 -29.67 13.06
N GLU A 84 4.24 -30.88 13.61
CA GLU A 84 4.66 -32.12 12.93
C GLU A 84 3.90 -32.29 11.61
N LEU A 85 2.57 -32.15 11.63
CA LEU A 85 1.72 -32.30 10.44
C LEU A 85 1.95 -31.19 9.43
N ARG A 86 2.18 -29.94 9.84
CA ARG A 86 2.56 -28.87 8.91
C ARG A 86 3.89 -29.17 8.23
N MET A 87 4.91 -29.61 8.97
CA MET A 87 6.21 -29.94 8.39
C MET A 87 6.13 -31.15 7.46
N THR A 88 5.34 -32.17 7.83
CA THR A 88 5.15 -33.37 7.00
C THR A 88 4.36 -33.05 5.72
N LEU A 89 3.23 -32.35 5.82
CA LEU A 89 2.41 -31.98 4.66
C LEU A 89 3.17 -31.02 3.72
N ALA A 90 3.95 -30.08 4.27
CA ALA A 90 4.82 -29.23 3.46
C ALA A 90 5.89 -30.03 2.69
N SER A 91 6.44 -31.11 3.28
CA SER A 91 7.38 -32.00 2.58
C SER A 91 6.73 -32.81 1.44
N GLU A 92 5.40 -32.96 1.46
CA GLU A 92 4.59 -33.56 0.39
C GLU A 92 4.07 -32.53 -0.63
N GLY A 93 4.43 -31.26 -0.48
CA GLY A 93 3.94 -30.17 -1.33
C GLY A 93 2.49 -29.76 -1.06
N LEU A 94 1.95 -30.07 0.13
CA LEU A 94 0.59 -29.72 0.54
C LEU A 94 0.57 -28.50 1.49
N PRO A 95 -0.38 -27.55 1.35
CA PRO A 95 -1.40 -27.47 0.31
C PRO A 95 -0.81 -27.21 -1.08
N ALA A 96 -1.36 -27.89 -2.09
CA ALA A 96 -1.01 -27.62 -3.47
C ALA A 96 -1.51 -26.21 -3.84
N ASN A 97 -0.59 -25.28 -4.08
CA ASN A 97 -0.92 -23.95 -4.59
C ASN A 97 -1.58 -24.09 -5.96
N GLY A 98 -2.78 -23.52 -6.15
CA GLY A 98 -3.66 -23.80 -7.31
C GLY A 98 -3.06 -23.51 -8.69
N ASN A 99 -2.00 -22.70 -8.76
CA ASN A 99 -1.31 -22.33 -9.99
C ASN A 99 -0.09 -23.23 -10.24
N ARG A 100 -0.30 -24.31 -11.01
CA ARG A 100 0.77 -25.09 -11.65
C ARG A 100 1.31 -24.31 -12.85
N GLY A 101 2.62 -24.16 -12.92
CA GLY A 101 3.36 -23.55 -14.02
C GLY A 101 4.12 -24.62 -14.81
N TYR A 102 5.45 -24.57 -14.84
CA TYR A 102 6.26 -25.51 -15.62
C TYR A 102 6.17 -26.97 -15.15
N GLU A 103 5.69 -27.25 -13.93
CA GLU A 103 5.53 -28.62 -13.43
C GLU A 103 4.51 -29.44 -14.25
N LEU A 104 3.70 -28.77 -15.09
CA LEU A 104 2.84 -29.42 -16.07
C LEU A 104 3.64 -30.16 -17.16
N LEU A 105 4.82 -29.65 -17.56
CA LEU A 105 5.62 -30.23 -18.66
C LEU A 105 6.31 -31.52 -18.23
N ASP A 106 6.73 -31.63 -16.97
CA ASP A 106 7.36 -32.84 -16.42
C ASP A 106 6.43 -34.06 -16.51
N SER A 107 5.12 -33.84 -16.43
CA SER A 107 4.09 -34.88 -16.54
C SER A 107 3.84 -35.39 -17.97
N LEU A 108 4.39 -34.71 -19.00
CA LEU A 108 4.12 -34.98 -20.42
C LEU A 108 5.19 -35.83 -21.12
N SER A 109 6.10 -36.40 -20.33
CA SER A 109 7.09 -37.38 -20.78
C SER A 109 6.42 -38.71 -21.15
N GLY A 110 6.17 -38.93 -22.44
CA GLY A 110 5.57 -40.16 -22.94
C GLY A 110 5.61 -40.31 -24.46
N PHE A 111 5.47 -41.53 -24.96
CA PHE A 111 5.57 -41.86 -26.39
C PHE A 111 4.36 -41.42 -27.25
N GLY A 112 3.46 -40.59 -26.69
CA GLY A 112 2.16 -40.24 -27.27
C GLY A 112 1.83 -38.74 -27.30
N THR A 113 2.76 -37.86 -26.91
CA THR A 113 2.55 -36.40 -26.92
C THR A 113 2.65 -35.85 -28.34
N THR A 114 1.64 -35.11 -28.79
CA THR A 114 1.68 -34.38 -30.08
C THR A 114 2.26 -32.98 -29.90
N SER A 115 2.73 -32.34 -30.99
CA SER A 115 3.18 -30.94 -30.95
C SER A 115 2.11 -30.00 -30.40
N GLN A 116 0.86 -30.14 -30.88
CA GLN A 116 -0.27 -29.35 -30.39
C GLN A 116 -0.52 -29.52 -28.88
N MET A 117 -0.34 -30.74 -28.35
CA MET A 117 -0.48 -31.00 -26.91
C MET A 117 0.68 -30.39 -26.10
N PHE A 118 1.91 -30.43 -26.64
CA PHE A 118 3.06 -29.78 -26.04
C PHE A 118 2.93 -28.26 -26.05
N ASP A 119 2.52 -27.66 -27.17
CA ASP A 119 2.30 -26.22 -27.31
C ASP A 119 1.22 -25.74 -26.31
N ALA A 120 0.07 -26.43 -26.25
CA ALA A 120 -1.01 -26.11 -25.32
C ALA A 120 -0.55 -26.19 -23.84
N ALA A 121 0.29 -27.17 -23.51
CA ALA A 121 0.86 -27.31 -22.17
C ALA A 121 1.92 -26.23 -21.86
N TYR A 122 2.76 -25.89 -22.84
CA TYR A 122 3.75 -24.81 -22.73
C TYR A 122 3.10 -23.47 -22.44
N TRP A 123 2.04 -23.11 -23.17
CA TRP A 123 1.28 -21.88 -22.93
C TRP A 123 0.60 -21.89 -21.57
N ARG A 124 -0.05 -22.99 -21.19
CA ARG A 124 -0.66 -23.15 -19.85
C ARG A 124 0.36 -23.02 -18.71
N ALA A 125 1.56 -23.53 -18.90
CA ALA A 125 2.66 -23.39 -17.94
C ALA A 125 3.16 -21.94 -17.84
N LYS A 126 3.33 -21.27 -18.99
CA LYS A 126 3.70 -19.84 -19.07
C LYS A 126 2.69 -18.94 -18.36
N GLU A 127 1.39 -19.17 -18.56
CA GLU A 127 0.30 -18.48 -17.85
C GLU A 127 0.40 -18.70 -16.34
N GLY A 128 0.64 -19.95 -15.90
CA GLY A 128 0.79 -20.31 -14.49
C GLY A 128 1.98 -19.64 -13.79
N GLU A 129 3.16 -19.64 -14.43
CA GLU A 129 4.36 -18.97 -13.88
C GLU A 129 4.23 -17.44 -13.86
N LEU A 130 3.59 -16.84 -14.88
CA LEU A 130 3.31 -15.40 -14.86
C LEU A 130 2.36 -15.05 -13.73
N ALA A 131 1.28 -15.81 -13.54
CA ALA A 131 0.37 -15.61 -12.42
C ALA A 131 1.08 -15.79 -11.06
N ARG A 132 1.95 -16.80 -10.91
CA ARG A 132 2.79 -17.01 -9.72
C ARG A 132 3.74 -15.83 -9.46
N THR A 133 4.37 -15.29 -10.50
CA THR A 133 5.28 -14.13 -10.41
C THR A 133 4.51 -12.88 -9.99
N ILE A 134 3.32 -12.64 -10.55
CA ILE A 134 2.49 -11.49 -10.20
C ILE A 134 1.99 -11.58 -8.74
N VAL A 135 1.56 -12.75 -8.28
CA VAL A 135 1.12 -13.00 -6.88
C VAL A 135 2.28 -12.90 -5.86
N SER A 136 3.55 -12.96 -6.29
CA SER A 136 4.68 -12.67 -5.41
C SER A 136 4.75 -11.20 -4.96
N SER A 137 4.02 -10.31 -5.62
CA SER A 137 3.86 -8.91 -5.21
C SER A 137 2.93 -8.80 -3.98
N PRO A 138 3.33 -8.11 -2.89
CA PRO A 138 2.49 -7.92 -1.71
C PRO A 138 1.14 -7.22 -1.96
N HIS A 139 0.96 -6.61 -3.14
CA HIS A 139 -0.24 -5.87 -3.51
C HIS A 139 -1.29 -6.73 -4.25
N VAL A 140 -0.97 -7.97 -4.63
CA VAL A 140 -1.85 -8.85 -5.40
C VAL A 140 -2.11 -10.14 -4.63
N SER A 141 -3.38 -10.41 -4.30
CA SER A 141 -3.78 -11.64 -3.60
C SER A 141 -4.03 -12.81 -4.54
N GLN A 142 -4.50 -12.53 -5.76
CA GLN A 142 -4.69 -13.53 -6.81
C GLN A 142 -4.45 -12.90 -8.19
N ALA A 143 -3.83 -13.64 -9.09
CA ALA A 143 -3.71 -13.28 -10.50
C ALA A 143 -4.10 -14.46 -11.40
N ARG A 144 -4.67 -14.14 -12.56
CA ARG A 144 -4.87 -15.06 -13.68
C ARG A 144 -4.37 -14.38 -14.95
N VAL A 145 -3.63 -15.10 -15.77
CA VAL A 145 -3.07 -14.62 -17.03
C VAL A 145 -3.60 -15.51 -18.15
N HIS A 146 -4.07 -14.91 -19.23
CA HIS A 146 -4.47 -15.60 -20.45
C HIS A 146 -3.70 -15.03 -21.63
N ILE A 147 -3.05 -15.90 -22.40
CA ILE A 147 -2.24 -15.52 -23.56
C ILE A 147 -2.89 -16.09 -24.82
N ALA A 148 -3.43 -15.21 -25.66
CA ALA A 148 -3.91 -15.56 -26.98
C ALA A 148 -2.74 -15.48 -27.97
N ASN A 149 -2.09 -16.61 -28.24
CA ASN A 149 -1.14 -16.75 -29.34
C ASN A 149 -1.89 -17.09 -30.64
N GLY A 150 -1.43 -16.53 -31.76
CA GLY A 150 -1.94 -16.91 -33.08
C GLY A 150 -1.53 -18.34 -33.45
N SER A 151 -2.44 -19.10 -34.07
CA SER A 151 -2.14 -20.46 -34.54
C SER A 151 -0.93 -20.49 -35.47
N SER A 152 -0.07 -21.49 -35.32
CA SER A 152 1.20 -21.68 -36.06
C SER A 152 1.04 -22.09 -37.54
N ASN A 153 0.08 -21.48 -38.25
CA ASN A 153 -0.11 -21.68 -39.69
C ASN A 153 0.99 -20.94 -40.48
N PRO A 154 1.91 -21.64 -41.16
CA PRO A 154 3.04 -21.02 -41.86
C PRO A 154 2.63 -20.21 -43.10
N PHE A 155 1.35 -20.28 -43.50
CA PHE A 155 0.80 -19.54 -44.65
C PHE A 155 0.00 -18.30 -44.25
N GLN A 156 -0.21 -18.05 -42.96
CA GLN A 156 -0.85 -16.82 -42.48
C GLN A 156 0.20 -15.76 -42.15
N ARG A 157 -0.15 -14.49 -42.35
CA ARG A 157 0.64 -13.36 -41.85
C ARG A 157 0.65 -13.45 -40.32
N SER A 158 1.82 -13.27 -39.70
CA SER A 158 2.02 -13.43 -38.26
C SER A 158 1.00 -12.60 -37.47
N VAL A 159 0.13 -13.28 -36.72
CA VAL A 159 -0.81 -12.65 -35.79
C VAL A 159 -0.02 -12.31 -34.52
N ALA A 160 -0.03 -11.04 -34.11
CA ALA A 160 0.59 -10.63 -32.86
C ALA A 160 -0.09 -11.35 -31.68
N PRO A 161 0.67 -11.91 -30.72
CA PRO A 161 0.09 -12.43 -29.50
C PRO A 161 -0.55 -11.28 -28.71
N THR A 162 -1.64 -11.57 -28.00
CA THR A 162 -2.29 -10.63 -27.07
C THR A 162 -2.42 -11.29 -25.70
N ALA A 163 -2.54 -10.51 -24.64
CA ALA A 163 -2.74 -11.06 -23.30
C ALA A 163 -3.77 -10.28 -22.47
N SER A 164 -4.42 -11.00 -21.56
CA SER A 164 -5.26 -10.41 -20.51
C SER A 164 -4.81 -10.90 -19.15
N VAL A 165 -4.73 -9.97 -18.20
CA VAL A 165 -4.32 -10.21 -16.82
C VAL A 165 -5.46 -9.79 -15.91
N TYR A 166 -6.09 -10.75 -15.24
CA TYR A 166 -7.07 -10.50 -14.20
C TYR A 166 -6.37 -10.50 -12.83
N LEU A 167 -6.61 -9.47 -12.03
CA LEU A 167 -5.98 -9.25 -10.73
C LEU A 167 -7.05 -9.15 -9.64
N VAL A 168 -6.72 -9.64 -8.44
CA VAL A 168 -7.43 -9.35 -7.20
C VAL A 168 -6.43 -8.65 -6.25
N PRO A 169 -6.71 -7.43 -5.79
CA PRO A 169 -5.80 -6.71 -4.90
C PRO A 169 -5.73 -7.35 -3.51
N ALA A 170 -4.59 -7.19 -2.85
CA ALA A 170 -4.37 -7.58 -1.45
C ALA A 170 -4.60 -6.41 -0.48
N GLY A 171 -5.72 -5.68 -0.65
CA GLY A 171 -6.07 -4.50 0.15
C GLY A 171 -6.45 -3.31 -0.71
N ALA A 172 -5.55 -2.32 -0.81
CA ALA A 172 -5.77 -1.14 -1.66
C ALA A 172 -5.87 -1.52 -3.15
N ARG A 173 -6.63 -0.73 -3.93
CA ARG A 173 -6.75 -0.91 -5.39
C ARG A 173 -5.38 -0.84 -6.06
N VAL A 174 -5.20 -1.63 -7.12
CA VAL A 174 -3.97 -1.62 -7.94
C VAL A 174 -3.81 -0.24 -8.58
N THR A 175 -2.64 0.39 -8.43
CA THR A 175 -2.38 1.71 -9.03
C THR A 175 -2.10 1.62 -10.52
N ALA A 176 -2.25 2.72 -11.26
CA ALA A 176 -1.89 2.78 -12.68
C ALA A 176 -0.41 2.42 -12.93
N GLU A 177 0.50 2.83 -12.04
CA GLU A 177 1.92 2.47 -12.06
C GLU A 177 2.14 0.96 -11.86
N GLN A 178 1.45 0.34 -10.89
CA GLN A 178 1.53 -1.09 -10.64
C GLN A 178 0.98 -1.90 -11.83
N ALA A 179 -0.16 -1.49 -12.39
CA ALA A 179 -0.72 -2.11 -13.59
C ALA A 179 0.21 -1.94 -14.81
N LYS A 180 0.86 -0.78 -14.96
CA LYS A 180 1.90 -0.55 -15.98
C LYS A 180 3.11 -1.49 -15.78
N ALA A 181 3.59 -1.67 -14.56
CA ALA A 181 4.68 -2.60 -14.26
C ALA A 181 4.31 -4.07 -14.60
N ILE A 182 3.10 -4.51 -14.24
CA ILE A 182 2.57 -5.84 -14.57
C ILE A 182 2.45 -6.02 -16.10
N ARG A 183 2.02 -4.98 -16.82
CA ARG A 183 1.93 -4.97 -18.29
C ARG A 183 3.29 -5.23 -18.95
N PHE A 184 4.33 -4.49 -18.53
CA PHE A 184 5.70 -4.67 -19.03
C PHE A 184 6.30 -6.03 -18.63
N LEU A 185 5.99 -6.55 -17.43
CA LEU A 185 6.40 -7.89 -17.01
C LEU A 185 5.83 -8.97 -17.95
N VAL A 186 4.54 -8.91 -18.27
CA VAL A 186 3.90 -9.89 -19.17
C VAL A 186 4.40 -9.75 -20.61
N ALA A 187 4.51 -8.52 -21.13
CA ALA A 187 5.03 -8.26 -22.47
C ALA A 187 6.49 -8.76 -22.64
N SER A 188 7.37 -8.51 -21.67
CA SER A 188 8.76 -8.99 -21.73
C SER A 188 8.93 -10.50 -21.59
N ALA A 189 7.92 -11.22 -21.07
CA ALA A 189 7.97 -12.67 -20.87
C ALA A 189 7.42 -13.50 -22.05
N VAL A 190 6.78 -12.85 -23.02
CA VAL A 190 6.15 -13.46 -24.21
C VAL A 190 6.73 -12.83 -25.48
N THR A 191 7.39 -13.65 -26.30
CA THR A 191 8.03 -13.17 -27.53
C THR A 191 7.03 -12.55 -28.50
N GLY A 192 7.26 -11.29 -28.89
CA GLY A 192 6.42 -10.58 -29.85
C GLY A 192 5.15 -9.94 -29.26
N LEU A 193 4.95 -9.99 -27.95
CA LEU A 193 3.85 -9.31 -27.26
C LEU A 193 4.23 -7.86 -26.95
N ALA A 194 3.51 -6.90 -27.53
CA ALA A 194 3.72 -5.49 -27.23
C ALA A 194 3.00 -5.10 -25.91
N PRO A 195 3.52 -4.16 -25.10
CA PRO A 195 2.85 -3.72 -23.87
C PRO A 195 1.41 -3.22 -24.09
N GLU A 196 1.14 -2.55 -25.21
CA GLU A 196 -0.18 -2.09 -25.64
C GLU A 196 -1.19 -3.23 -25.85
N ASP A 197 -0.74 -4.42 -26.25
CA ASP A 197 -1.55 -5.62 -26.46
C ASP A 197 -1.84 -6.42 -25.17
N VAL A 198 -1.53 -5.84 -24.00
CA VAL A 198 -1.74 -6.44 -22.67
C VAL A 198 -2.79 -5.66 -21.88
N ALA A 199 -3.99 -6.23 -21.79
CA ALA A 199 -5.05 -5.71 -20.93
C ALA A 199 -4.86 -6.16 -19.47
N VAL A 200 -5.00 -5.23 -18.51
CA VAL A 200 -4.95 -5.52 -17.07
C VAL A 200 -6.29 -5.12 -16.47
N ILE A 201 -6.93 -6.05 -15.77
CA ILE A 201 -8.32 -5.95 -15.29
C ILE A 201 -8.34 -6.21 -13.78
N ASP A 202 -8.95 -5.30 -13.03
CA ASP A 202 -9.16 -5.41 -11.58
C ASP A 202 -10.42 -6.22 -11.25
N SER A 203 -10.53 -6.72 -10.02
CA SER A 203 -11.70 -7.49 -9.56
C SER A 203 -13.01 -6.69 -9.60
N ASN A 204 -12.92 -5.36 -9.67
CA ASN A 204 -14.04 -4.43 -9.82
C ASN A 204 -14.50 -4.26 -11.29
N GLY A 205 -13.95 -5.04 -12.23
CA GLY A 205 -14.27 -4.97 -13.67
C GLY A 205 -13.66 -3.78 -14.41
N ALA A 206 -12.90 -2.92 -13.73
CA ALA A 206 -12.19 -1.81 -14.33
C ALA A 206 -10.93 -2.30 -15.06
N VAL A 207 -10.75 -1.87 -16.32
CA VAL A 207 -9.49 -2.03 -17.04
C VAL A 207 -8.52 -0.97 -16.53
N ILE A 208 -7.43 -1.39 -15.88
CA ILE A 208 -6.39 -0.49 -15.36
C ILE A 208 -5.26 -0.41 -16.37
N GLY A 209 -5.25 0.65 -17.16
CA GLY A 209 -4.21 0.92 -18.12
C GLY A 209 -4.43 2.23 -18.86
N PRO A 210 -3.59 2.54 -19.85
CA PRO A 210 -3.84 3.65 -20.74
C PRO A 210 -5.08 3.32 -21.57
N GLN A 211 -6.24 3.84 -21.15
CA GLN A 211 -7.14 4.43 -22.14
C GLN A 211 -6.34 5.48 -22.94
N GLU A 212 -6.76 5.78 -24.15
CA GLU A 212 -6.15 6.81 -25.02
C GLU A 212 -6.34 8.26 -24.50
N ALA A 213 -6.42 8.43 -23.17
CA ALA A 213 -6.18 9.68 -22.46
C ALA A 213 -4.70 10.10 -22.62
N THR A 214 -4.37 10.47 -23.86
CA THR A 214 -3.32 11.41 -24.26
C THR A 214 -2.08 11.45 -23.36
N VAL A 215 -0.98 10.85 -23.82
CA VAL A 215 0.37 10.98 -23.23
C VAL A 215 0.75 12.45 -22.94
N ALA A 216 0.19 13.41 -23.69
CA ALA A 216 0.36 14.84 -23.45
C ALA A 216 -0.19 15.34 -22.08
N ALA A 217 -1.30 14.78 -21.58
CA ALA A 217 -1.94 15.21 -20.33
C ALA A 217 -1.08 14.87 -19.10
N ASP A 218 -0.66 13.61 -18.96
CA ASP A 218 0.26 13.18 -17.89
C ASP A 218 1.52 14.06 -17.84
N THR A 219 2.09 14.44 -19.00
CA THR A 219 3.30 15.29 -19.02
C THR A 219 3.07 16.73 -18.55
N ALA A 220 1.84 17.26 -18.59
CA ALA A 220 1.54 18.59 -18.09
C ALA A 220 1.48 18.58 -16.55
N ASP A 221 0.73 17.64 -15.98
CA ASP A 221 0.55 17.49 -14.53
C ASP A 221 1.86 17.07 -13.84
N ASP A 222 2.64 16.16 -14.44
CA ASP A 222 3.97 15.81 -13.93
C ASP A 222 4.93 17.02 -13.90
N LYS A 223 4.92 17.85 -14.94
CA LYS A 223 5.73 19.08 -14.98
C LYS A 223 5.25 20.10 -13.96
N ALA A 224 3.94 20.29 -13.83
CA ALA A 224 3.33 21.16 -12.82
C ALA A 224 3.75 20.72 -11.41
N LYS A 225 3.64 19.43 -11.09
CA LYS A 225 4.05 18.84 -9.82
C LYS A 225 5.55 19.02 -9.54
N GLN A 226 6.42 18.77 -10.52
CA GLN A 226 7.86 18.97 -10.39
C GLN A 226 8.25 20.44 -10.18
N LEU A 227 7.61 21.37 -10.89
CA LEU A 227 7.84 22.81 -10.72
C LEU A 227 7.36 23.28 -9.34
N ARG A 228 6.16 22.85 -8.93
CA ARG A 228 5.59 23.09 -7.61
C ARG A 228 6.54 22.62 -6.49
N GLU A 229 7.10 21.42 -6.60
CA GLU A 229 8.05 20.86 -5.62
C GLU A 229 9.43 21.55 -5.63
N ARG A 230 9.87 22.13 -6.76
CA ARG A 230 11.08 22.98 -6.79
C ARG A 230 10.83 24.32 -6.10
N VAL A 231 9.73 24.98 -6.43
CA VAL A 231 9.33 26.27 -5.84
C VAL A 231 9.04 26.14 -4.34
N LEU A 232 8.31 25.10 -3.93
CA LEU A 232 7.99 24.84 -2.52
C LEU A 232 9.26 24.71 -1.66
N ARG A 233 10.17 23.80 -2.02
CA ARG A 233 11.43 23.59 -1.28
C ARG A 233 12.26 24.87 -1.17
N LEU A 234 12.22 25.71 -2.19
CA LEU A 234 12.97 26.95 -2.28
C LEU A 234 12.38 28.05 -1.37
N VAL A 235 11.05 28.16 -1.34
CA VAL A 235 10.35 29.10 -0.45
C VAL A 235 10.41 28.63 1.00
N GLU A 236 10.20 27.34 1.27
CA GLU A 236 10.32 26.72 2.60
C GLU A 236 11.73 26.83 3.18
N ALA A 237 12.78 26.86 2.36
CA ALA A 237 14.15 27.12 2.84
C ALA A 237 14.31 28.51 3.49
N ARG A 238 13.41 29.46 3.21
CA ARG A 238 13.35 30.78 3.82
C ARG A 238 12.29 30.90 4.93
N VAL A 239 11.07 30.39 4.70
CA VAL A 239 9.93 30.57 5.64
C VAL A 239 9.74 29.41 6.63
N GLY A 240 10.48 28.30 6.45
CA GLY A 240 10.31 27.05 7.20
C GLY A 240 9.31 26.09 6.56
N PRO A 241 9.41 24.78 6.87
CA PRO A 241 8.52 23.76 6.32
C PRO A 241 7.07 23.99 6.77
N GLY A 242 6.11 23.84 5.85
CA GLY A 242 4.68 24.05 6.12
C GLY A 242 4.23 25.51 6.22
N ASN A 243 5.13 26.48 6.12
CA ASN A 243 4.81 27.92 6.10
C ASN A 243 4.65 28.48 4.67
N ALA A 244 4.60 27.62 3.65
CA ALA A 244 4.35 27.99 2.26
C ALA A 244 3.33 27.05 1.61
N VAL A 245 2.44 27.61 0.79
CA VAL A 245 1.60 26.86 -0.14
C VAL A 245 1.92 27.34 -1.55
N VAL A 246 2.19 26.40 -2.44
CA VAL A 246 2.56 26.66 -3.83
C VAL A 246 1.63 25.85 -4.72
N GLU A 247 1.00 26.54 -5.67
CA GLU A 247 0.22 25.94 -6.74
C GLU A 247 0.79 26.36 -8.09
N VAL A 248 0.91 25.41 -9.01
CA VAL A 248 1.47 25.64 -10.35
C VAL A 248 0.56 24.99 -11.37
N SER A 249 0.11 25.77 -12.35
CA SER A 249 -0.61 25.28 -13.52
C SER A 249 0.24 25.47 -14.77
N VAL A 250 0.36 24.41 -15.57
CA VAL A 250 1.15 24.38 -16.81
C VAL A 250 0.22 24.09 -17.98
N ASP A 251 0.03 25.07 -18.85
CA ASP A 251 -0.62 24.92 -20.15
C ASP A 251 0.44 24.44 -21.15
N THR A 252 0.22 23.32 -21.84
CA THR A 252 1.19 22.73 -22.78
C THR A 252 0.68 22.74 -24.22
N VAL A 253 1.60 22.82 -25.18
CA VAL A 253 1.30 22.62 -26.59
C VAL A 253 1.01 21.14 -26.81
N THR A 254 -0.24 20.78 -27.08
CA THR A 254 -0.68 19.40 -27.35
C THR A 254 -0.53 19.00 -28.81
N GLU A 255 -0.37 19.98 -29.71
CA GLU A 255 -0.19 19.78 -31.14
C GLU A 255 1.20 19.23 -31.45
N THR A 256 1.27 18.32 -32.42
CA THR A 256 2.53 17.85 -33.02
C THR A 256 2.65 18.47 -34.40
N GLU A 257 3.75 19.14 -34.69
CA GLU A 257 3.96 19.84 -35.96
C GLU A 257 5.22 19.31 -36.66
N SER A 258 5.14 19.13 -37.98
CA SER A 258 6.29 18.77 -38.82
C SER A 258 6.43 19.82 -39.92
N ILE A 259 7.39 20.73 -39.75
CA ILE A 259 7.67 21.78 -40.73
C ILE A 259 8.82 21.30 -41.61
N ARG A 260 8.61 21.28 -42.92
CA ARG A 260 9.64 20.97 -43.91
C ARG A 260 9.86 22.18 -44.81
N GLU A 261 10.90 22.94 -44.54
CA GLU A 261 11.32 24.08 -45.37
C GLU A 261 12.39 23.60 -46.36
N ARG A 262 12.16 23.81 -47.66
CA ARG A 262 13.16 23.59 -48.71
C ARG A 262 13.57 24.92 -49.31
N ARG A 263 14.83 25.30 -49.10
CA ARG A 263 15.41 26.57 -49.54
C ARG A 263 16.44 26.33 -50.62
N PHE A 264 16.21 26.88 -51.81
CA PHE A 264 17.16 26.84 -52.92
C PHE A 264 18.01 28.12 -52.94
N ASP A 265 19.33 27.99 -53.12
CA ASP A 265 20.17 29.16 -53.43
C ASP A 265 20.22 29.36 -54.96
N PRO A 266 19.69 30.47 -55.51
CA PRO A 266 19.75 30.75 -56.94
C PRO A 266 21.17 31.03 -57.46
N LYS A 267 22.16 31.25 -56.58
CA LYS A 267 23.57 31.53 -56.94
C LYS A 267 24.45 30.28 -56.89
N GLY A 268 24.23 29.38 -55.94
CA GLY A 268 24.88 28.06 -55.83
C GLY A 268 24.43 27.04 -56.89
N ARG A 269 24.62 27.37 -58.18
CA ARG A 269 24.33 26.47 -59.31
C ARG A 269 25.61 25.84 -59.86
N VAL A 270 25.61 24.54 -60.07
CA VAL A 270 26.70 23.79 -60.69
C VAL A 270 26.17 23.10 -61.95
N ALA A 271 26.87 23.23 -63.08
CA ALA A 271 26.50 22.52 -64.30
C ALA A 271 26.88 21.03 -64.15
N ILE A 272 25.89 20.14 -64.19
CA ILE A 272 26.07 18.69 -64.08
C ILE A 272 26.22 18.00 -65.44
N SER A 273 25.59 18.54 -66.50
CA SER A 273 25.87 18.14 -67.86
C SER A 273 25.60 19.27 -68.85
N THR A 274 26.39 19.30 -69.93
CA THR A 274 26.21 20.20 -71.07
C THR A 274 26.21 19.37 -72.35
N ASP A 275 25.07 19.34 -73.04
CA ASP A 275 24.94 18.74 -74.37
C ASP A 275 25.04 19.86 -75.42
N VAL A 276 26.08 19.82 -76.25
CA VAL A 276 26.22 20.72 -77.41
C VAL A 276 25.98 19.90 -78.69
N GLU A 277 24.91 20.23 -79.40
CA GLU A 277 24.55 19.64 -80.68
C GLU A 277 24.78 20.68 -81.79
N GLU A 278 25.84 20.51 -82.59
CA GLU A 278 26.12 21.35 -83.75
C GLU A 278 25.72 20.62 -85.03
N ARG A 279 24.74 21.16 -85.77
CA ARG A 279 24.53 20.83 -87.18
C ARG A 279 25.13 21.91 -88.05
N THR A 280 25.86 21.49 -89.07
CA THR A 280 26.23 22.35 -90.21
C THR A 280 25.75 21.65 -91.47
N ASP A 281 24.64 22.14 -92.01
CA ASP A 281 24.07 21.68 -93.28
C ASP A 281 24.64 22.58 -94.39
N SER A 282 25.57 22.04 -95.18
CA SER A 282 26.12 22.73 -96.36
C SER A 282 25.51 22.14 -97.63
N SER A 283 24.72 22.95 -98.35
CA SER A 283 24.20 22.61 -99.66
C SER A 283 24.90 23.42 -100.74
N ARG A 284 25.68 22.72 -101.58
CA ARG A 284 26.28 23.24 -102.79
C ARG A 284 25.37 22.92 -103.97
N ASN A 285 24.59 23.90 -104.43
CA ASN A 285 23.75 23.72 -105.60
C ASN A 285 24.53 24.09 -106.87
N GLN A 286 25.21 23.12 -107.47
CA GLN A 286 25.89 23.34 -108.74
C GLN A 286 24.89 23.23 -109.89
N SER A 287 24.38 24.38 -110.34
CA SER A 287 23.55 24.47 -111.54
C SER A 287 24.43 24.20 -112.78
N SER A 288 24.47 22.95 -113.24
CA SER A 288 25.04 22.59 -114.55
C SER A 288 24.05 22.91 -115.66
N ASP A 289 23.74 24.19 -115.82
CA ASP A 289 22.89 24.66 -116.91
C ASP A 289 23.69 24.61 -118.23
N VAL A 290 23.27 23.73 -119.15
CA VAL A 290 23.98 23.46 -120.41
C VAL A 290 23.74 24.57 -121.43
N THR A 291 24.34 25.73 -121.18
CA THR A 291 24.24 26.89 -122.07
C THR A 291 25.06 26.72 -123.35
N VAL A 292 24.64 27.40 -124.42
CA VAL A 292 25.26 27.32 -125.75
C VAL A 292 26.73 27.80 -125.77
N ALA A 293 27.16 28.54 -124.74
CA ALA A 293 28.53 29.03 -124.56
C ALA A 293 29.57 27.90 -124.39
N SER A 294 29.17 26.69 -123.96
CA SER A 294 30.09 25.57 -123.75
C SER A 294 30.68 24.94 -125.03
N ASN A 295 30.34 25.45 -126.22
CA ASN A 295 30.76 24.92 -127.53
C ASN A 295 31.66 25.88 -128.34
N LEU A 296 32.14 26.98 -127.77
CA LEU A 296 33.08 27.90 -128.44
C LEU A 296 34.55 27.57 -128.10
N PRO A 297 35.45 27.42 -129.10
CA PRO A 297 36.86 27.03 -128.84
C PRO A 297 37.71 28.08 -128.11
N ASP A 298 37.36 29.37 -128.23
CA ASP A 298 38.07 30.47 -127.55
C ASP A 298 37.27 30.87 -126.31
N GLY A 299 37.83 30.58 -125.14
CA GLY A 299 37.09 30.58 -123.88
C GLY A 299 36.88 31.95 -123.25
N ASP A 300 35.63 32.22 -122.86
CA ASP A 300 35.30 33.04 -121.69
C ASP A 300 34.00 32.55 -121.02
N ALA A 301 34.03 31.31 -120.51
CA ALA A 301 32.95 30.76 -119.70
C ALA A 301 33.08 31.22 -118.23
N ALA A 302 33.10 32.53 -118.01
CA ALA A 302 33.22 33.12 -116.69
C ALA A 302 31.89 33.06 -115.92
N GLY A 303 31.89 32.32 -114.80
CA GLY A 303 30.90 32.48 -113.72
C GLY A 303 29.56 31.76 -113.94
N GLY A 304 29.52 30.46 -113.67
CA GLY A 304 28.31 29.89 -113.09
C GLY A 304 28.20 30.36 -111.64
N ASP A 305 27.07 30.95 -111.26
CA ASP A 305 26.82 31.39 -109.87
C ASP A 305 26.79 30.18 -108.93
N GLU A 306 27.91 29.89 -108.28
CA GLU A 306 28.03 28.83 -107.28
C GLU A 306 27.37 29.28 -105.96
N SER A 307 26.05 29.11 -105.88
CA SER A 307 25.30 29.33 -104.65
C SER A 307 25.61 28.23 -103.63
N ASN A 308 26.59 28.48 -102.78
CA ASN A 308 26.83 27.73 -101.55
C ASN A 308 26.00 28.33 -100.42
N SER A 309 25.02 27.59 -99.91
CA SER A 309 24.33 27.94 -98.67
C SER A 309 24.77 26.99 -97.55
N THR A 310 25.33 27.58 -96.50
CA THR A 310 25.71 26.87 -95.27
C THR A 310 24.81 27.35 -94.15
N ALA A 311 24.00 26.44 -93.59
CA ALA A 311 23.20 26.69 -92.40
C ALA A 311 23.87 26.00 -91.21
N THR A 312 24.37 26.79 -90.26
CA THR A 312 24.90 26.27 -88.99
C THR A 312 23.88 26.51 -87.88
N GLN A 313 23.51 25.44 -87.19
CA GLN A 313 22.65 25.45 -86.01
C GLN A 313 23.38 24.80 -84.84
N THR A 314 23.86 25.62 -83.91
CA THR A 314 24.36 25.16 -82.60
C THR A 314 23.20 25.17 -81.59
N ARG A 315 23.01 24.05 -80.90
CA ARG A 315 22.05 23.90 -79.81
C ARG A 315 22.77 23.44 -78.56
N GLU A 316 22.84 24.31 -77.57
CA GLU A 316 23.34 23.99 -76.23
C GLU A 316 22.17 23.67 -75.28
N ARG A 317 22.32 22.63 -74.46
CA ARG A 317 21.50 22.37 -73.27
C ARG A 317 22.42 22.21 -72.07
N VAL A 318 22.29 23.08 -71.08
CA VAL A 318 23.01 22.95 -69.80
C VAL A 318 22.01 22.56 -68.71
N ASN A 319 22.27 21.42 -68.05
CA ASN A 319 21.57 21.02 -66.85
C ASN A 319 22.33 21.54 -65.63
N TYR A 320 21.62 22.28 -64.77
CA TYR A 320 22.16 22.79 -63.51
C TYR A 320 21.56 22.04 -62.34
N GLU A 321 22.43 21.63 -61.41
CA GLU A 321 22.03 21.29 -60.06
C GLU A 321 22.11 22.57 -59.21
N VAL A 322 21.08 22.85 -58.43
CA VAL A 322 21.03 23.98 -57.51
C VAL A 322 21.19 23.46 -56.09
N SER A 323 22.04 24.08 -55.29
CA SER A 323 22.16 23.72 -53.88
C SER A 323 20.83 23.98 -53.18
N GLU A 324 20.25 22.92 -52.63
CA GLU A 324 19.11 23.01 -51.72
C GLU A 324 19.54 22.78 -50.27
N THR A 325 18.82 23.42 -49.35
CA THR A 325 18.89 23.16 -47.91
C THR A 325 17.49 22.76 -47.47
N GLU A 326 17.35 21.51 -47.03
CA GLU A 326 16.12 21.00 -46.43
C GLU A 326 16.24 21.09 -44.90
N LEU A 327 15.34 21.84 -44.29
CA LEU A 327 15.20 21.96 -42.84
C LEU A 327 13.91 21.27 -42.43
N GLU A 328 14.05 20.12 -41.77
CA GLU A 328 12.92 19.38 -41.19
C GLU A 328 12.89 19.61 -39.67
N VAL A 329 11.86 20.31 -39.20
CA VAL A 329 11.62 20.62 -37.78
C VAL A 329 10.42 19.84 -37.29
N HIS A 330 10.67 18.83 -36.47
CA HIS A 330 9.63 18.13 -35.73
C HIS A 330 9.44 18.79 -34.35
N ARG A 331 8.29 19.41 -34.12
CA ARG A 331 7.87 19.92 -32.82
C ARG A 331 7.08 18.84 -32.11
N ALA A 332 7.69 18.24 -31.08
CA ALA A 332 7.01 17.30 -30.20
C ALA A 332 6.02 18.04 -29.26
N PRO A 333 4.89 17.41 -28.91
CA PRO A 333 3.96 17.97 -27.94
C PRO A 333 4.57 17.98 -26.54
N GLY A 334 4.03 18.84 -25.67
CA GLY A 334 4.47 19.00 -24.27
C GLY A 334 5.40 20.19 -24.02
N ALA A 335 5.66 21.06 -24.99
CA ALA A 335 6.28 22.37 -24.74
C ALA A 335 5.38 23.23 -23.84
N ILE A 336 5.97 24.06 -22.95
CA ILE A 336 5.18 24.96 -22.08
C ILE A 336 4.65 26.11 -22.93
N LYS A 337 3.33 26.23 -23.03
CA LYS A 337 2.62 27.30 -23.71
C LYS A 337 2.43 28.51 -22.79
N ARG A 338 2.08 28.27 -21.53
CA ARG A 338 1.90 29.29 -20.48
C ARG A 338 2.03 28.66 -19.10
N LEU A 339 2.69 29.37 -18.20
CA LEU A 339 2.83 29.01 -16.79
C LEU A 339 2.02 29.96 -15.89
N THR A 340 1.28 29.43 -14.93
CA THR A 340 0.69 30.23 -13.84
C THR A 340 1.15 29.69 -12.50
N VAL A 341 1.79 30.54 -11.70
CA VAL A 341 2.32 30.19 -10.37
C VAL A 341 1.64 31.05 -9.32
N ALA A 342 1.02 30.41 -8.33
CA ALA A 342 0.51 31.06 -7.14
C ALA A 342 1.32 30.59 -5.93
N VAL A 343 1.92 31.54 -5.21
CA VAL A 343 2.67 31.28 -3.97
C VAL A 343 2.03 32.08 -2.84
N MET A 344 1.71 31.38 -1.76
CA MET A 344 1.24 31.97 -0.51
C MET A 344 2.27 31.67 0.58
N VAL A 345 2.76 32.72 1.26
CA VAL A 345 3.75 32.61 2.34
C VAL A 345 3.18 33.06 3.67
N ASN A 346 3.48 32.33 4.73
CA ASN A 346 3.09 32.72 6.08
C ASN A 346 3.85 33.98 6.51
N GLY A 347 3.16 34.89 7.19
CA GLY A 347 3.78 36.01 7.88
C GLY A 347 4.43 35.58 9.21
N THR A 348 5.07 36.51 9.89
CA THR A 348 5.60 36.26 11.25
C THR A 348 4.61 36.76 12.29
N ARG A 349 4.52 36.08 13.44
CA ARG A 349 3.78 36.59 14.59
C ARG A 349 4.73 37.35 15.50
N THR A 350 4.52 38.65 15.64
CA THR A 350 5.26 39.49 16.59
C THR A 350 4.41 39.75 17.83
N VAL A 351 5.06 39.94 18.97
CA VAL A 351 4.38 40.27 20.22
C VAL A 351 4.39 41.78 20.37
N ASP A 352 3.21 42.38 20.52
CA ASP A 352 3.09 43.81 20.72
C ASP A 352 3.48 44.24 22.15
N ALA A 353 3.50 45.55 22.41
CA ALA A 353 3.84 46.09 23.73
C ALA A 353 2.83 45.73 24.85
N SER A 354 1.70 45.09 24.52
CA SER A 354 0.69 44.60 25.47
C SER A 354 0.79 43.09 25.74
N GLY A 355 1.69 42.38 25.07
CA GLY A 355 1.82 40.92 25.16
C GLY A 355 0.89 40.14 24.22
N ALA A 356 0.14 40.83 23.35
CA ALA A 356 -0.71 40.18 22.36
C ALA A 356 0.11 39.76 21.13
N SER A 357 -0.17 38.56 20.61
CA SER A 357 0.46 38.08 19.38
C SER A 357 -0.30 38.65 18.17
N VAL A 358 0.36 39.50 17.39
CA VAL A 358 -0.18 40.14 16.20
C VAL A 358 0.47 39.51 14.96
N PHE A 359 -0.35 39.20 13.96
CA PHE A 359 0.15 38.74 12.67
C PHE A 359 0.78 39.92 11.90
N GLN A 360 2.06 39.80 11.57
CA GLN A 360 2.79 40.75 10.76
C GLN A 360 3.03 40.14 9.37
N PRO A 361 2.44 40.70 8.29
CA PRO A 361 2.70 40.23 6.94
C PRO A 361 4.17 40.45 6.56
N MET A 362 4.67 39.62 5.67
CA MET A 362 6.03 39.73 5.13
C MET A 362 6.23 41.11 4.44
N PRO A 363 7.35 41.82 4.67
CA PRO A 363 7.58 43.12 4.05
C PRO A 363 7.74 43.02 2.53
N ASP A 364 7.23 44.01 1.80
CA ASP A 364 7.16 44.02 0.33
C ASP A 364 8.51 43.78 -0.36
N ALA A 365 9.61 44.28 0.22
CA ALA A 365 10.96 44.06 -0.31
C ALA A 365 11.42 42.59 -0.25
N GLU A 366 10.96 41.83 0.76
CA GLU A 366 11.26 40.40 0.88
C GLU A 366 10.32 39.56 0.00
N LEU A 367 9.07 40.02 -0.18
CA LEU A 367 8.17 39.44 -1.17
C LEU A 367 8.73 39.61 -2.59
N GLU A 368 9.24 40.78 -2.95
CA GLU A 368 9.80 40.99 -4.29
C GLU A 368 11.06 40.15 -4.54
N ALA A 369 11.95 40.04 -3.55
CA ALA A 369 13.10 39.14 -3.62
C ALA A 369 12.69 37.67 -3.78
N LEU A 370 11.65 37.21 -3.06
CA LEU A 370 11.08 35.87 -3.26
C LEU A 370 10.44 35.72 -4.64
N ARG A 371 9.78 36.76 -5.17
CA ARG A 371 9.16 36.75 -6.51
C ARG A 371 10.22 36.58 -7.60
N GLU A 372 11.34 37.29 -7.53
CA GLU A 372 12.49 37.12 -8.43
C GLU A 372 13.08 35.70 -8.33
N LEU A 373 13.21 35.16 -7.12
CA LEU A 373 13.73 33.82 -6.90
C LEU A 373 12.83 32.73 -7.50
N VAL A 374 11.51 32.85 -7.30
CA VAL A 374 10.50 31.97 -7.90
C VAL A 374 10.51 32.08 -9.42
N ALA A 375 10.59 33.31 -9.96
CA ALA A 375 10.66 33.56 -11.40
C ALA A 375 11.88 32.87 -12.05
N SER A 376 13.05 32.96 -11.42
CA SER A 376 14.26 32.25 -11.85
C SER A 376 14.11 30.73 -11.78
N ALA A 377 13.53 30.21 -10.70
CA ALA A 377 13.37 28.77 -10.48
C ALA A 377 12.40 28.08 -11.45
N VAL A 378 11.39 28.80 -11.96
CA VAL A 378 10.44 28.28 -12.96
C VAL A 378 10.80 28.62 -14.41
N GLY A 379 11.81 29.47 -14.63
CA GLY A 379 12.16 29.96 -15.97
C GLY A 379 11.08 30.86 -16.56
N PHE A 380 10.56 31.80 -15.76
CA PHE A 380 9.50 32.75 -16.12
C PHE A 380 9.81 33.50 -17.42
N ASP A 381 8.80 33.60 -18.28
CA ASP A 381 8.90 34.27 -19.57
C ASP A 381 7.68 35.16 -19.83
N ALA A 382 7.93 36.46 -20.00
CA ALA A 382 6.90 37.44 -20.26
C ALA A 382 6.32 37.32 -21.68
N GLU A 383 7.08 36.80 -22.66
CA GLU A 383 6.62 36.63 -24.04
C GLU A 383 5.66 35.45 -24.17
N ARG A 384 5.80 34.42 -23.32
CA ARG A 384 4.81 33.32 -23.18
C ARG A 384 3.53 33.73 -22.47
N GLY A 385 3.51 34.89 -21.81
CA GLY A 385 2.40 35.35 -20.98
C GLY A 385 2.30 34.59 -19.65
N ASP A 386 3.45 34.19 -19.08
CA ASP A 386 3.49 33.57 -17.75
C ASP A 386 3.04 34.58 -16.66
N VAL A 387 2.45 34.08 -15.58
CA VAL A 387 1.97 34.92 -14.46
C VAL A 387 2.41 34.33 -13.12
N ILE A 388 3.03 35.17 -12.28
CA ILE A 388 3.42 34.82 -10.90
C ILE A 388 2.66 35.72 -9.94
N THR A 389 1.87 35.13 -9.05
CA THR A 389 1.20 35.81 -7.93
C THR A 389 1.81 35.35 -6.62
N LEU A 390 2.41 36.27 -5.87
CA LEU A 390 2.93 36.02 -4.53
C LEU A 390 2.16 36.88 -3.52
N LYS A 391 1.68 36.29 -2.41
CA LYS A 391 1.04 37.02 -1.30
C LYS A 391 1.45 36.47 0.05
N SER A 392 1.58 37.35 1.05
CA SER A 392 1.68 36.96 2.46
C SER A 392 0.29 36.91 3.08
N MET A 393 -0.06 35.78 3.70
CA MET A 393 -1.33 35.56 4.41
C MET A 393 -1.08 34.67 5.63
N GLU A 394 -1.98 34.67 6.61
CA GLU A 394 -1.86 33.79 7.77
C GLU A 394 -2.26 32.35 7.41
N LEU A 395 -1.34 31.40 7.59
CA LEU A 395 -1.62 29.98 7.39
C LEU A 395 -1.98 29.33 8.74
N PRO A 396 -3.03 28.47 8.78
CA PRO A 396 -3.35 27.72 9.98
C PRO A 396 -2.21 26.73 10.28
N GLN A 397 -1.69 26.77 11.50
CA GLN A 397 -0.74 25.77 11.99
C GLN A 397 -1.49 24.43 12.14
N VAL A 398 -1.21 23.47 11.27
CA VAL A 398 -1.70 22.09 11.44
C VAL A 398 -0.84 21.44 12.50
N GLU A 399 -1.31 21.42 13.75
CA GLU A 399 -0.66 20.64 14.80
C GLU A 399 -0.61 19.16 14.37
N PRO A 400 0.54 18.48 14.52
CA PRO A 400 0.67 17.09 14.08
C PRO A 400 -0.27 16.20 14.90
N GLN A 401 -1.30 15.67 14.24
CA GLN A 401 -2.20 14.66 14.81
C GLN A 401 -1.43 13.34 14.97
N GLY A 402 -0.66 13.26 16.05
CA GLY A 402 0.31 12.20 16.29
C GLY A 402 0.62 12.06 17.76
N THR A 403 -0.37 11.62 18.56
CA THR A 403 -0.06 11.02 19.86
C THR A 403 0.77 9.78 19.59
N LEU A 404 2.08 9.84 19.90
CA LEU A 404 2.96 8.68 19.83
C LEU A 404 2.37 7.55 20.68
N ALA A 405 1.90 6.49 20.02
CA ALA A 405 1.22 5.39 20.68
C ALA A 405 2.20 4.59 21.53
N THR A 406 2.34 4.96 22.80
CA THR A 406 3.00 4.14 23.81
C THR A 406 2.20 2.85 23.98
N ALA A 407 2.78 1.74 23.54
CA ALA A 407 2.16 0.42 23.65
C ALA A 407 1.77 0.13 25.11
N SER A 408 0.46 0.04 25.35
CA SER A 408 -0.07 -0.18 26.69
C SER A 408 0.24 -1.61 27.14
N ILE A 409 0.92 -1.74 28.30
CA ILE A 409 1.37 -3.03 28.88
C ILE A 409 0.20 -4.04 29.00
N TRP A 410 -1.03 -3.52 29.17
CA TRP A 410 -2.27 -4.28 29.24
C TRP A 410 -2.61 -5.11 28.00
N GLN A 411 -2.12 -4.72 26.80
CA GLN A 411 -2.42 -5.41 25.55
C GLN A 411 -1.65 -6.73 25.36
N ASN A 412 -0.60 -6.98 26.16
CA ASN A 412 0.20 -8.21 26.10
C ASN A 412 -0.26 -9.31 27.08
N ILE A 413 -1.32 -9.10 27.88
CA ILE A 413 -1.78 -10.09 28.87
C ILE A 413 -2.81 -11.03 28.24
N HIS A 414 -2.34 -12.02 27.48
CA HIS A 414 -3.16 -13.14 27.04
C HIS A 414 -3.51 -14.06 28.23
N LEU A 415 -4.70 -13.89 28.79
CA LEU A 415 -5.22 -14.76 29.85
C LEU A 415 -5.75 -16.07 29.26
N ASP A 416 -5.00 -17.17 29.45
CA ASP A 416 -5.46 -18.51 29.10
C ASP A 416 -6.64 -18.94 30.01
N THR A 417 -7.80 -19.14 29.40
CA THR A 417 -9.02 -19.58 30.08
C THR A 417 -8.87 -20.94 30.77
N MET A 418 -7.98 -21.82 30.27
CA MET A 418 -7.73 -23.13 30.86
C MET A 418 -7.03 -23.02 32.23
N SER A 419 -6.07 -22.09 32.36
CA SER A 419 -5.39 -21.76 33.62
C SER A 419 -6.36 -21.23 34.68
N LEU A 420 -7.28 -20.35 34.25
CA LEU A 420 -8.29 -19.74 35.11
C LEU A 420 -9.28 -20.80 35.66
N ILE A 421 -9.67 -21.77 34.83
CA ILE A 421 -10.50 -22.92 35.25
C ILE A 421 -9.75 -23.82 36.25
N GLN A 422 -8.48 -24.11 36.02
CA GLN A 422 -7.66 -24.91 36.95
C GLN A 422 -7.55 -24.23 38.33
N MET A 423 -7.27 -22.92 38.37
CA MET A 423 -7.22 -22.13 39.60
C MET A 423 -8.56 -22.12 40.33
N ALA A 424 -9.69 -21.98 39.61
CA ALA A 424 -11.02 -22.01 40.21
C ALA A 424 -11.33 -23.36 40.89
N VAL A 425 -10.99 -24.49 40.26
CA VAL A 425 -11.20 -25.82 40.87
C VAL A 425 -10.27 -26.07 42.05
N LEU A 426 -9.01 -25.62 41.99
CA LEU A 426 -8.09 -25.69 43.13
C LEU A 426 -8.58 -24.86 44.33
N ALA A 427 -9.16 -23.67 44.08
CA ALA A 427 -9.79 -22.84 45.09
C ALA A 427 -11.03 -23.53 45.71
N ILE A 428 -11.88 -24.16 44.91
CA ILE A 428 -13.06 -24.91 45.41
C ILE A 428 -12.62 -26.10 46.26
N VAL A 429 -11.65 -26.90 45.82
CA VAL A 429 -11.16 -28.07 46.56
C VAL A 429 -10.50 -27.66 47.88
N SER A 430 -9.67 -26.60 47.88
CA SER A 430 -9.05 -26.08 49.11
C SER A 430 -10.06 -25.47 50.09
N LEU A 431 -11.10 -24.78 49.59
CA LEU A 431 -12.20 -24.26 50.41
C LEU A 431 -13.02 -25.39 51.05
N VAL A 432 -13.32 -26.46 50.31
CA VAL A 432 -13.99 -27.66 50.86
C VAL A 432 -13.13 -28.32 51.93
N LEU A 433 -11.82 -28.49 51.71
CA LEU A 433 -10.90 -29.05 52.71
C LEU A 433 -10.81 -28.18 53.97
N GLY A 434 -10.64 -26.87 53.80
CA GLY A 434 -10.52 -25.92 54.91
C GLY A 434 -11.78 -25.84 55.77
N LEU A 435 -12.96 -25.79 55.14
CA LEU A 435 -14.24 -25.68 55.84
C LEU A 435 -14.64 -26.98 56.56
N PHE A 436 -14.42 -28.14 55.94
CA PHE A 436 -14.94 -29.42 56.45
C PHE A 436 -13.92 -30.30 57.18
N VAL A 437 -12.61 -30.11 56.97
CA VAL A 437 -11.56 -30.90 57.66
C VAL A 437 -10.85 -30.07 58.72
N ILE A 438 -10.38 -28.86 58.39
CA ILE A 438 -9.57 -28.05 59.31
C ILE A 438 -10.44 -27.39 60.39
N ARG A 439 -11.55 -26.75 59.99
CA ARG A 439 -12.44 -26.03 60.92
C ARG A 439 -12.93 -26.88 62.11
N PRO A 440 -13.45 -28.13 61.94
CA PRO A 440 -13.93 -28.92 63.08
C PRO A 440 -12.83 -29.46 64.00
N ILE A 441 -11.57 -29.49 63.55
CA ILE A 441 -10.42 -29.86 64.40
C ILE A 441 -10.03 -28.68 65.30
N LEU A 442 -10.06 -27.44 64.77
CA LEU A 442 -9.69 -26.24 65.52
C LEU A 442 -10.79 -25.72 66.47
N THR A 443 -12.06 -26.08 66.26
CA THR A 443 -13.17 -25.61 67.14
C THR A 443 -13.46 -26.51 68.35
N ASN A 444 -12.69 -27.59 68.55
CA ASN A 444 -12.82 -28.49 69.71
C ASN A 444 -11.60 -28.36 70.66
N ALA A 445 -11.45 -27.19 71.29
CA ALA A 445 -10.54 -26.98 72.42
C ALA A 445 -11.36 -26.74 73.71
N PRO A 446 -11.27 -27.60 74.75
CA PRO A 446 -12.01 -27.41 75.99
C PRO A 446 -11.38 -26.31 76.86
N VAL A 447 -12.18 -25.31 77.23
CA VAL A 447 -11.79 -24.28 78.20
C VAL A 447 -11.99 -24.83 79.62
N ALA A 448 -10.91 -24.93 80.40
CA ALA A 448 -10.94 -25.36 81.79
C ALA A 448 -10.93 -24.16 82.76
N ALA A 449 -11.73 -24.22 83.82
CA ALA A 449 -11.96 -23.11 84.75
C ALA A 449 -11.20 -23.25 86.09
N LEU A 450 -10.90 -22.10 86.73
CA LEU A 450 -10.42 -21.95 88.11
C LEU A 450 -11.54 -22.26 89.13
N PRO A 451 -11.26 -22.75 90.36
CA PRO A 451 -11.07 -21.86 91.54
C PRO A 451 -10.17 -22.50 92.68
N PRO A 452 -10.20 -22.08 93.97
CA PRO A 452 -9.74 -20.81 94.56
C PRO A 452 -8.68 -21.01 95.69
N ALA A 453 -8.34 -19.96 96.44
CA ALA A 453 -7.20 -19.87 97.39
C ALA A 453 -7.50 -20.16 98.89
N ALA A 454 -6.43 -20.36 99.68
CA ALA A 454 -6.41 -20.35 101.16
C ALA A 454 -5.06 -19.80 101.71
N ASP A 455 -5.03 -19.36 102.97
CA ASP A 455 -4.12 -18.31 103.49
C ASP A 455 -2.89 -18.77 104.33
N ARG A 456 -1.78 -18.05 104.14
CA ARG A 456 -0.70 -17.53 105.05
C ARG A 456 -0.13 -18.29 106.28
N SER A 457 1.14 -17.94 106.53
CA SER A 457 1.95 -17.98 107.77
C SER A 457 2.74 -19.29 108.00
N THR A 458 4.03 -19.32 108.39
CA THR A 458 4.90 -18.33 109.07
C THR A 458 6.36 -18.34 108.56
N ALA A 459 7.05 -17.19 108.67
CA ALA A 459 8.52 -17.02 108.56
C ALA A 459 9.19 -17.23 109.96
N PRO A 460 10.52 -17.02 110.20
CA PRO A 460 11.59 -16.56 109.29
C PRO A 460 12.93 -17.33 109.38
N ASP A 461 13.90 -17.01 108.50
CA ASP A 461 15.19 -16.45 108.95
C ASP A 461 16.05 -15.85 107.80
N ALA A 462 17.04 -15.05 108.20
CA ALA A 462 18.10 -14.31 107.49
C ALA A 462 18.57 -14.77 106.07
N GLN A 463 19.17 -13.92 105.20
CA GLN A 463 19.87 -12.64 105.42
C GLN A 463 19.95 -11.79 104.13
N TYR A 464 20.14 -10.47 104.26
CA TYR A 464 20.18 -9.48 103.16
C TYR A 464 21.54 -8.79 103.04
N LEU A 465 21.89 -8.28 101.85
CA LEU A 465 22.53 -6.97 101.59
C LEU A 465 22.47 -6.70 100.06
N VAL A 466 21.68 -5.76 99.50
CA VAL A 466 21.59 -4.28 99.66
C VAL A 466 22.52 -3.52 98.70
N GLY A 467 21.95 -2.55 97.97
CA GLY A 467 22.65 -1.61 97.08
C GLY A 467 21.67 -0.78 96.25
N GLU A 468 21.19 0.34 96.80
CA GLU A 468 20.17 1.22 96.22
C GLU A 468 20.71 2.65 95.98
N ILE A 469 20.01 3.42 95.13
CA ILE A 469 20.00 4.90 94.93
C ILE A 469 21.29 5.69 94.67
N ALA A 470 21.20 6.55 93.64
CA ALA A 470 21.55 7.96 93.75
C ALA A 470 20.64 8.80 92.85
N ASP A 471 20.04 9.85 93.43
CA ASP A 471 19.15 10.82 92.79
C ASP A 471 19.90 12.17 92.62
N ALA A 472 19.48 13.04 91.70
CA ALA A 472 20.02 14.41 91.62
C ALA A 472 19.02 15.41 91.01
N GLN A 473 18.61 16.40 91.82
CA GLN A 473 17.64 17.45 91.48
C GLN A 473 18.28 18.63 90.72
N GLY A 474 17.47 19.41 89.97
CA GLY A 474 17.97 20.55 89.19
C GLY A 474 16.93 21.56 88.66
N GLN A 475 16.17 22.20 89.56
CA GLN A 475 15.52 23.53 89.43
C GLN A 475 14.30 23.75 88.50
N GLU A 476 13.32 24.48 89.06
CA GLU A 476 12.18 25.13 88.40
C GLU A 476 12.59 26.42 87.63
N PHE A 477 11.81 26.81 86.62
CA PHE A 477 11.31 28.19 86.46
C PHE A 477 10.13 28.26 85.48
N ALA A 478 9.11 29.04 85.84
CA ALA A 478 8.05 29.59 84.99
C ALA A 478 7.96 31.11 85.31
N PRO A 479 7.08 31.98 84.74
CA PRO A 479 5.98 31.75 83.78
C PRO A 479 5.84 32.85 82.68
N LEU A 480 4.63 32.96 82.09
CA LEU A 480 3.96 34.07 81.35
C LEU A 480 3.73 33.97 79.82
N ALA A 481 2.46 34.21 79.47
CA ALA A 481 1.87 34.54 78.16
C ALA A 481 1.73 36.09 78.03
N PRO A 482 1.06 36.73 77.03
CA PRO A 482 0.21 36.25 75.91
C PRO A 482 0.65 36.88 74.54
N ALA A 483 -0.12 37.05 73.45
CA ALA A 483 -1.55 36.88 73.09
C ALA A 483 -1.74 36.77 71.55
N ALA A 484 -2.97 36.41 71.11
CA ALA A 484 -3.69 36.89 69.90
C ALA A 484 -3.07 36.77 68.47
N ASP A 485 -3.80 36.49 67.38
CA ASP A 485 -5.19 36.11 67.11
C ASP A 485 -5.33 35.72 65.60
N GLN A 486 -6.45 35.11 65.17
CA GLN A 486 -6.93 34.87 63.79
C GLN A 486 -6.13 33.81 62.99
N GLY A 487 -6.71 32.80 62.32
CA GLY A 487 -8.09 32.49 61.88
C GLY A 487 -7.98 31.88 60.47
N ALA A 488 -8.75 30.90 59.99
CA ALA A 488 -9.87 30.16 60.55
C ALA A 488 -9.97 28.72 59.94
N VAL A 489 -10.75 27.85 60.59
CA VAL A 489 -11.30 26.57 60.08
C VAL A 489 -12.83 26.75 59.87
N PRO A 490 -13.64 25.86 59.21
CA PRO A 490 -13.41 24.42 59.00
C PRO A 490 -13.96 23.74 57.70
N ALA A 491 -13.63 22.45 57.60
CA ALA A 491 -14.38 21.28 57.09
C ALA A 491 -15.60 21.34 56.12
N ILE A 492 -15.52 20.49 55.08
CA ILE A 492 -16.43 19.38 54.68
C ILE A 492 -17.97 19.55 54.90
N ALA A 493 -18.77 19.64 53.82
CA ALA A 493 -20.05 18.92 53.65
C ALA A 493 -20.67 19.02 52.23
N GLN A 494 -21.23 17.89 51.75
CA GLN A 494 -22.37 17.65 50.82
C GLN A 494 -22.89 18.72 49.81
N ALA A 495 -23.00 18.32 48.53
CA ALA A 495 -24.01 18.77 47.54
C ALA A 495 -24.02 17.82 46.30
N THR A 496 -25.09 17.03 46.07
CA THR A 496 -26.08 17.13 44.95
C THR A 496 -25.49 17.29 43.54
N SER A 497 -25.61 16.35 42.59
CA SER A 497 -26.81 15.74 41.96
C SER A 497 -27.49 16.57 40.87
N GLU A 498 -26.78 16.88 39.78
CA GLU A 498 -27.35 17.37 38.51
C GLU A 498 -26.41 17.02 37.34
N ASP A 499 -26.67 15.92 36.61
CA ASP A 499 -26.28 15.78 35.18
C ASP A 499 -26.78 14.50 34.45
N ALA A 500 -27.63 13.67 35.07
CA ALA A 500 -28.18 12.49 34.40
C ALA A 500 -29.07 12.82 33.18
N VAL A 501 -29.64 14.03 33.14
CA VAL A 501 -30.57 14.47 32.10
C VAL A 501 -29.84 14.97 30.84
N ALA A 502 -28.64 15.56 30.98
CA ALA A 502 -27.84 16.00 29.84
C ALA A 502 -27.37 14.81 28.99
N ARG A 503 -26.92 13.72 29.62
CA ARG A 503 -26.50 12.47 28.94
C ARG A 503 -27.64 11.72 28.25
N LEU A 504 -28.89 11.92 28.68
CA LEU A 504 -30.03 11.27 28.02
C LEU A 504 -30.44 11.99 26.72
N ARG A 505 -30.27 13.32 26.67
CA ARG A 505 -30.54 14.11 25.46
C ARG A 505 -29.57 13.81 24.31
N SER A 506 -28.31 13.47 24.61
CA SER A 506 -27.32 13.10 23.59
C SER A 506 -27.46 11.67 23.05
N MET A 507 -28.46 10.88 23.50
CA MET A 507 -28.71 9.53 22.98
C MET A 507 -30.02 9.40 22.18
N ILE A 508 -30.73 10.52 21.95
CA ILE A 508 -32.07 10.54 21.32
C ILE A 508 -32.05 11.18 19.91
N GLY A 509 -30.89 11.65 19.43
CA GLY A 509 -30.72 12.15 18.05
C GLY A 509 -30.47 11.06 17.00
N ASP A 510 -29.61 10.09 17.31
CA ASP A 510 -28.80 9.40 16.28
C ASP A 510 -29.44 8.14 15.67
N LYS A 511 -30.78 8.00 15.65
CA LYS A 511 -31.46 6.78 15.14
C LYS A 511 -32.65 6.99 14.20
N GLN A 512 -32.87 8.20 13.69
CA GLN A 512 -33.89 8.39 12.64
C GLN A 512 -33.37 8.13 11.22
N GLU A 513 -32.10 8.37 10.91
CA GLU A 513 -31.58 8.24 9.53
C GLU A 513 -31.34 6.79 9.10
N GLU A 514 -30.78 5.93 9.97
CA GLU A 514 -30.59 4.47 9.72
C GLU A 514 -31.90 3.75 9.35
N THR A 515 -33.05 4.21 9.85
CA THR A 515 -34.35 3.55 9.60
C THR A 515 -34.93 3.91 8.23
N VAL A 516 -34.60 5.10 7.70
CA VAL A 516 -35.09 5.55 6.38
C VAL A 516 -34.38 4.83 5.24
N GLU A 517 -33.09 4.54 5.38
CA GLU A 517 -32.31 3.83 4.36
C GLU A 517 -32.74 2.36 4.22
N ILE A 518 -33.04 1.68 5.34
CA ILE A 518 -33.57 0.31 5.34
C ILE A 518 -34.99 0.25 4.73
N LEU A 519 -35.86 1.22 5.03
CA LEU A 519 -37.19 1.29 4.42
C LEU A 519 -37.14 1.62 2.93
N ARG A 520 -36.13 2.36 2.47
CA ARG A 520 -35.91 2.63 1.03
C ARG A 520 -35.48 1.37 0.29
N SER A 521 -34.54 0.61 0.85
CA SER A 521 -34.08 -0.68 0.31
C SER A 521 -35.23 -1.69 0.12
N TRP A 522 -36.25 -1.67 0.98
CA TRP A 522 -37.39 -2.58 0.87
C TRP A 522 -38.48 -2.12 -0.10
N LEU A 523 -38.41 -0.87 -0.60
CA LEU A 523 -39.40 -0.31 -1.54
C LEU A 523 -38.97 -0.47 -3.00
N GLU A 524 -37.66 -0.47 -3.27
CA GLU A 524 -37.07 -0.53 -4.62
C GLU A 524 -37.04 -1.94 -5.25
N GLU A 525 -37.23 -3.01 -4.47
CA GLU A 525 -37.18 -4.41 -4.94
C GLU A 525 -38.54 -4.94 -5.49
N SER A 526 -39.46 -4.07 -5.91
CA SER A 526 -40.82 -4.45 -6.31
C SER A 526 -41.30 -4.03 -7.72
N GLU A 527 -40.44 -3.39 -8.53
CA GLU A 527 -40.71 -3.15 -9.96
C GLU A 527 -39.57 -3.62 -10.88
N GLU A 528 -39.54 -4.93 -11.20
CA GLU A 528 -39.20 -5.34 -12.55
C GLU A 528 -40.10 -6.50 -13.02
N LYS A 529 -40.65 -6.37 -14.24
CA LYS A 529 -41.74 -7.19 -14.77
C LYS A 529 -41.21 -8.38 -15.57
N VAL A 530 -41.98 -9.47 -15.51
CA VAL A 530 -42.17 -10.44 -16.61
C VAL A 530 -43.54 -10.20 -17.22
#